data_AF-A0A4U3KXV1-F1
#
_entry.id   AF-A0A4U3KXV1-F1
#
_cell.length_a   1.000
_cell.length_b   1.000
_cell.length_c   1.000
_cell.angle_alpha   90.00
_cell.angle_beta   90.00
_cell.angle_gamma   90.00
#
_symmetry.space_group_name_H-M   'P 1'
#
loop_
_entity.id
_entity.type
_entity.pdbx_description
1 polymer ?
#
loop_
_entity_poly.entity_id
_entity_poly.type
_entity_poly.pdbx_seq_one_letter_code
_entity_poly.pdbx_strand_id
1 'polypeptide(L)'
;MKKNILLATLLLVALFTGTGCKKDHTPPDIHFDTPATPPPTGLQGTWASGFASMLELYDVYTGKVVGPAWKSGKVFSFTADGKNAEFYYTMETQYMQSATKAIGTIAFDEGSTATEGSFVFYAAWAHYNGWGTTTVNRDATEEELSNNLTGRYAYKMDGQWLRISPGEPPADPYASSFEPIN
;
A
#
# COMPACT_ATOMS: atom_id res chain seq x y z
N MET A 1 50.99 27.94 -24.51
CA MET A 1 50.30 26.69 -24.93
C MET A 1 49.90 25.75 -23.78
N LYS A 2 50.57 25.75 -22.61
CA LYS A 2 50.25 24.83 -21.48
C LYS A 2 48.95 25.12 -20.71
N LYS A 3 48.42 26.36 -20.77
CA LYS A 3 47.24 26.78 -20.00
C LYS A 3 45.90 26.31 -20.60
N ASN A 4 45.86 26.10 -21.91
CA ASN A 4 44.65 25.68 -22.63
C ASN A 4 44.40 24.16 -22.54
N ILE A 5 45.45 23.39 -22.24
CA ILE A 5 45.33 21.93 -22.04
C ILE A 5 44.67 21.63 -20.69
N LEU A 6 44.97 22.43 -19.66
CA LEU A 6 44.47 22.22 -18.29
C LEU A 6 42.97 22.54 -18.14
N LEU A 7 42.46 23.49 -18.93
CA LEU A 7 41.01 23.78 -19.00
C LEU A 7 40.23 22.68 -19.73
N ALA A 8 40.83 22.07 -20.76
CA ALA A 8 40.19 21.01 -21.53
C ALA A 8 40.06 19.70 -20.72
N THR A 9 41.02 19.38 -19.85
CA THR A 9 40.94 18.21 -18.97
C THR A 9 39.91 18.37 -17.85
N LEU A 10 39.73 19.58 -17.31
CA LEU A 10 38.75 19.83 -16.24
C LEU A 10 37.30 19.72 -16.76
N LEU A 11 37.04 20.14 -18.00
CA LEU A 11 35.72 20.01 -18.63
C LEU A 11 35.35 18.55 -18.95
N LEU A 12 36.35 17.71 -19.26
CA LEU A 12 36.12 16.30 -19.57
C LEU A 12 35.72 15.49 -18.32
N VAL A 13 36.29 15.80 -17.15
CA VAL A 13 35.97 15.11 -15.89
C VAL A 13 34.56 15.44 -15.38
N ALA A 14 34.06 16.66 -15.64
CA ALA A 14 32.70 17.06 -15.27
C ALA A 14 31.60 16.38 -16.11
N LEU A 15 31.94 15.87 -17.31
CA LEU A 15 30.98 15.16 -18.18
C LEU A 15 30.79 13.69 -17.82
N PHE A 16 31.66 13.10 -16.99
CA PHE A 16 31.56 11.69 -16.57
C PHE A 16 30.92 11.47 -15.20
N THR A 17 30.58 12.54 -14.45
CA THR A 17 29.85 12.40 -13.17
C THR A 17 28.32 12.35 -13.34
N GLY A 18 27.82 12.27 -14.57
CA GLY A 18 26.38 12.28 -14.89
C GLY A 18 25.71 10.90 -15.00
N THR A 19 26.41 9.79 -14.77
CA THR A 19 25.81 8.46 -14.92
C THR A 19 25.22 7.96 -13.62
N GLY A 20 23.89 8.11 -13.50
CA GLY A 20 23.06 7.03 -13.00
C GLY A 20 22.45 7.22 -11.62
N CYS A 21 21.62 8.24 -11.43
CA CYS A 21 20.40 7.99 -10.67
C CYS A 21 19.59 6.96 -11.46
N LYS A 22 19.77 5.67 -11.17
CA LYS A 22 18.77 4.68 -11.58
C LYS A 22 17.47 5.12 -10.92
N LYS A 23 16.48 5.45 -11.73
CA LYS A 23 15.09 5.48 -11.28
C LYS A 23 14.76 4.01 -11.02
N ASP A 24 15.04 3.53 -9.82
CA ASP A 24 15.25 2.10 -9.53
C ASP A 24 14.00 1.24 -9.64
N HIS A 25 12.84 1.80 -9.98
CA HIS A 25 11.62 1.02 -10.13
C HIS A 25 10.88 1.49 -11.37
N THR A 26 11.01 0.73 -12.46
CA THR A 26 9.98 0.74 -13.49
C THR A 26 8.71 0.26 -12.80
N PRO A 27 7.59 1.02 -12.86
CA PRO A 27 6.31 0.54 -12.37
C PRO A 27 6.05 -0.85 -12.97
N PRO A 28 5.46 -1.79 -12.22
CA PRO A 28 5.15 -3.11 -12.75
C PRO A 28 4.31 -2.97 -14.01
N ASP A 29 4.50 -3.89 -14.95
CA ASP A 29 3.60 -3.99 -16.10
C ASP A 29 2.18 -4.24 -15.58
N ILE A 30 1.29 -3.29 -15.85
CA ILE A 30 -0.07 -3.21 -15.26
C ILE A 30 -1.06 -4.17 -15.96
N HIS A 31 -0.56 -5.22 -16.61
CA HIS A 31 -1.34 -6.21 -17.32
C HIS A 31 -1.16 -7.58 -16.64
N PHE A 32 -2.04 -7.84 -15.67
CA PHE A 32 -2.04 -9.09 -14.92
C PHE A 32 -3.09 -10.04 -15.48
N ASP A 33 -2.68 -11.28 -15.79
CA ASP A 33 -3.57 -12.35 -16.24
C ASP A 33 -4.16 -13.09 -15.03
N THR A 34 -4.92 -12.36 -14.22
CA THR A 34 -5.60 -12.87 -13.02
C THR A 34 -7.08 -12.55 -13.11
N PRO A 35 -7.96 -13.36 -12.48
CA PRO A 35 -9.40 -13.12 -12.53
C PRO A 35 -9.75 -11.71 -12.09
N ALA A 36 -10.62 -11.04 -12.85
CA ALA A 36 -11.10 -9.71 -12.54
C ALA A 36 -12.60 -9.63 -12.83
N THR A 37 -13.36 -9.05 -11.90
CA THR A 37 -14.77 -8.71 -12.13
C THR A 37 -15.04 -7.27 -11.69
N PRO A 38 -15.94 -6.55 -12.39
CA PRO A 38 -16.36 -5.22 -11.97
C PRO A 38 -16.90 -5.22 -10.53
N PRO A 39 -16.60 -4.21 -9.71
CA PRO A 39 -17.22 -4.06 -8.40
C PRO A 39 -18.73 -3.81 -8.55
N PRO A 40 -19.54 -4.29 -7.58
CA PRO A 40 -20.94 -3.88 -7.46
C PRO A 40 -21.08 -2.35 -7.45
N THR A 41 -22.20 -1.87 -7.99
CA THR A 41 -22.49 -0.43 -8.09
C THR A 41 -22.36 0.24 -6.72
N GLY A 42 -21.59 1.33 -6.65
CA GLY A 42 -21.36 2.10 -5.42
C GLY A 42 -20.11 1.68 -4.63
N LEU A 43 -19.45 0.57 -4.96
CA LEU A 43 -18.18 0.19 -4.34
C LEU A 43 -16.96 0.70 -5.11
N GLN A 44 -17.10 1.00 -6.40
CA GLN A 44 -16.02 1.61 -7.17
C GLN A 44 -15.52 2.90 -6.48
N GLY A 45 -14.20 3.04 -6.36
CA GLY A 45 -13.56 4.18 -5.71
C GLY A 45 -12.47 3.77 -4.74
N THR A 46 -11.99 4.75 -3.98
CA THR A 46 -10.95 4.55 -2.97
C THR A 46 -11.56 4.61 -1.58
N TRP A 47 -11.17 3.66 -0.73
CA TRP A 47 -11.69 3.45 0.62
C TRP A 47 -10.53 3.43 1.60
N ALA A 48 -10.54 4.24 2.64
CA ALA A 48 -9.47 4.29 3.63
C ALA A 48 -9.94 4.07 5.06
N SER A 49 -9.10 3.39 5.83
CA SER A 49 -9.26 3.15 7.26
C SER A 49 -8.01 3.63 7.96
N GLY A 50 -8.16 4.34 9.08
CA GLY A 50 -7.06 4.80 9.90
C GLY A 50 -7.28 4.45 11.36
N PHE A 51 -6.19 4.15 12.06
CA PHE A 51 -6.19 3.94 13.50
C PHE A 51 -5.00 4.65 14.14
N ALA A 52 -5.23 5.23 15.32
CA ALA A 52 -4.18 5.74 16.19
C ALA A 52 -4.44 5.23 17.61
N SER A 53 -3.40 4.71 18.25
CA SER A 53 -3.47 4.24 19.62
C SER A 53 -3.86 5.36 20.58
N MET A 54 -4.70 5.06 21.58
CA MET A 54 -4.99 5.99 22.67
C MET A 54 -3.87 6.06 23.72
N LEU A 55 -2.89 5.16 23.66
CA LEU A 55 -1.72 5.19 24.52
C LEU A 55 -0.73 6.23 24.01
N GLU A 56 -0.54 7.31 24.74
CA GLU A 56 0.43 8.36 24.45
C GLU A 56 1.81 8.02 25.02
N LEU A 57 2.85 8.31 24.24
CA LEU A 57 4.25 8.20 24.65
C LEU A 57 4.76 9.54 25.14
N TYR A 58 5.56 9.50 26.21
CA TYR A 58 6.21 10.66 26.80
C TYR A 58 7.72 10.49 26.77
N ASP A 59 8.44 11.57 26.49
CA ASP A 59 9.88 11.63 26.65
C ASP A 59 10.22 11.67 28.15
N VAL A 60 10.95 10.67 28.64
CA VAL A 60 11.30 10.53 30.07
C VAL A 60 12.21 11.65 30.58
N TYR A 61 12.99 12.30 29.72
CA TYR A 61 13.94 13.34 30.08
C TYR A 61 13.33 14.74 29.98
N THR A 62 12.45 14.97 29.00
CA THR A 62 11.83 16.29 28.79
C THR A 62 10.40 16.39 29.31
N GLY A 63 9.75 15.27 29.62
CA GLY A 63 8.35 15.19 30.06
C GLY A 63 7.33 15.52 28.97
N LYS A 64 7.76 15.70 27.71
CA LYS A 64 6.90 16.12 26.60
C LYS A 64 6.20 14.93 25.95
N VAL A 65 4.97 15.15 25.47
CA VAL A 65 4.24 14.18 24.63
C VAL A 65 4.97 14.01 23.29
N VAL A 66 5.26 12.77 22.94
CA VAL A 66 5.86 12.36 21.66
C VAL A 66 4.76 12.02 20.64
N GLY A 67 3.63 11.51 21.12
CA GLY A 67 2.47 11.10 20.31
C GLY A 67 2.02 9.67 20.64
N PRO A 68 1.07 9.11 19.88
CA PRO A 68 0.53 7.80 20.18
C PRO A 68 1.55 6.70 19.94
N ALA A 69 1.45 5.61 20.71
CA ALA A 69 2.39 4.49 20.68
C ALA A 69 2.51 3.83 19.31
N TRP A 70 1.41 3.79 18.56
CA TRP A 70 1.39 3.36 17.17
C TRP A 70 0.19 3.94 16.41
N LYS A 71 0.31 3.97 15.09
CA LYS A 71 -0.72 4.34 14.12
C LYS A 71 -0.70 3.35 12.96
N SER A 72 -1.82 3.18 12.27
CA SER A 72 -1.88 2.44 11.02
C SER A 72 -2.89 3.03 10.06
N GLY A 73 -2.68 2.75 8.77
CA GLY A 73 -3.57 3.12 7.69
C GLY A 73 -3.75 1.95 6.74
N LYS A 74 -4.96 1.79 6.20
CA LYS A 74 -5.29 0.85 5.14
C LYS A 74 -6.02 1.59 4.04
N VAL A 75 -5.72 1.28 2.79
CA VAL A 75 -6.47 1.82 1.64
C VAL A 75 -6.78 0.68 0.68
N PHE A 76 -8.01 0.61 0.21
CA PHE A 76 -8.41 -0.19 -0.95
C PHE A 76 -8.85 0.74 -2.07
N SER A 77 -8.44 0.46 -3.30
CA SER A 77 -8.92 1.16 -4.49
C SER A 77 -9.51 0.15 -5.46
N PHE A 78 -10.81 0.28 -5.71
CA PHE A 78 -11.57 -0.56 -6.62
C PHE A 78 -11.81 0.18 -7.93
N THR A 79 -11.22 -0.33 -9.00
CA THR A 79 -11.39 0.19 -10.37
C THR A 79 -12.66 -0.37 -11.00
N ALA A 80 -13.15 0.29 -12.05
CA ALA A 80 -14.41 -0.06 -12.72
C ALA A 80 -14.43 -1.49 -13.30
N ASP A 81 -13.28 -2.02 -13.70
CA ASP A 81 -13.13 -3.34 -14.32
C ASP A 81 -12.49 -4.38 -13.38
N GLY A 82 -12.22 -3.99 -12.12
CA GLY A 82 -11.52 -4.82 -11.14
C GLY A 82 -10.04 -5.03 -11.46
N LYS A 83 -9.47 -4.36 -12.46
CA LYS A 83 -8.03 -4.46 -12.81
C LYS A 83 -7.25 -3.29 -12.23
N ASN A 84 -5.98 -3.51 -11.89
CA ASN A 84 -5.15 -2.49 -11.23
C ASN A 84 -5.79 -1.96 -9.94
N ALA A 85 -6.48 -2.85 -9.22
CA ALA A 85 -6.93 -2.57 -7.87
C ALA A 85 -5.69 -2.40 -6.98
N GLU A 86 -5.76 -1.46 -6.05
CA GLU A 86 -4.65 -1.16 -5.15
C GLU A 86 -5.02 -1.47 -3.71
N PHE A 87 -4.08 -2.05 -2.98
CA PHE A 87 -4.12 -2.18 -1.53
C PHE A 87 -2.90 -1.51 -0.94
N TYR A 88 -3.11 -0.60 0.02
CA TYR A 88 -2.03 -0.01 0.80
C TYR A 88 -2.21 -0.35 2.26
N TYR A 89 -1.10 -0.63 2.92
CA TYR A 89 -1.02 -0.73 4.36
C TYR A 89 0.15 0.10 4.86
N THR A 90 -0.08 0.96 5.84
CA THR A 90 0.97 1.69 6.54
C THR A 90 0.86 1.45 8.04
N MET A 91 2.01 1.42 8.69
CA MET A 91 2.11 1.32 10.14
C MET A 91 3.25 2.21 10.63
N GLU A 92 3.02 2.90 11.72
CA GLU A 92 4.03 3.71 12.40
C GLU A 92 4.00 3.37 13.88
N THR A 93 5.17 3.17 14.46
CA THR A 93 5.43 3.07 15.89
C THR A 93 6.54 4.05 16.24
N GLN A 94 6.91 4.14 17.52
CA GLN A 94 8.04 4.98 17.93
C GLN A 94 9.36 4.64 17.21
N TYR A 95 9.58 3.37 16.86
CA TYR A 95 10.89 2.89 16.41
C TYR A 95 10.89 2.30 14.99
N MET A 96 9.71 2.12 14.41
CA MET A 96 9.54 1.43 13.15
C MET A 96 8.38 2.05 12.38
N GLN A 97 8.60 2.25 11.09
CA GLN A 97 7.58 2.63 10.13
C GLN A 97 7.61 1.64 8.98
N SER A 98 6.44 1.31 8.43
CA SER A 98 6.31 0.47 7.26
C SER A 98 5.18 0.94 6.36
N ALA A 99 5.36 0.70 5.07
CA ALA A 99 4.43 0.95 4.00
C ALA A 99 4.51 -0.21 3.01
N THR A 100 3.38 -0.84 2.76
CA THR A 100 3.21 -1.84 1.72
C THR A 100 2.26 -1.26 0.70
N LYS A 101 2.67 -1.27 -0.57
CA LYS A 101 1.77 -1.06 -1.72
C LYS A 101 1.64 -2.38 -2.45
N ALA A 102 0.43 -2.87 -2.65
CA ALA A 102 0.12 -4.00 -3.52
C ALA A 102 -0.81 -3.54 -4.65
N ILE A 103 -0.56 -4.05 -5.85
CA ILE A 103 -1.38 -3.85 -7.04
C ILE A 103 -1.77 -5.21 -7.58
N GLY A 104 -3.00 -5.35 -8.06
CA GLY A 104 -3.50 -6.60 -8.57
C GLY A 104 -4.84 -6.48 -9.27
N THR A 105 -5.57 -7.59 -9.29
CA THR A 105 -6.97 -7.61 -9.71
C THR A 105 -7.88 -7.98 -8.55
N ILE A 106 -9.16 -7.69 -8.71
CA ILE A 106 -10.22 -8.12 -7.79
C ILE A 106 -11.27 -8.89 -8.57
N ALA A 107 -11.67 -10.04 -8.04
CA ALA A 107 -12.87 -10.73 -8.46
C ALA A 107 -13.87 -10.81 -7.30
N PHE A 108 -14.99 -10.11 -7.44
CA PHE A 108 -16.16 -10.27 -6.61
C PHE A 108 -16.87 -11.59 -6.91
N ASP A 109 -17.34 -12.24 -5.86
CA ASP A 109 -18.13 -13.47 -5.96
C ASP A 109 -19.49 -13.21 -6.59
N GLU A 110 -20.02 -14.22 -7.26
CA GLU A 110 -21.42 -14.22 -7.70
C GLU A 110 -22.36 -13.98 -6.52
N GLY A 111 -23.34 -13.10 -6.70
CA GLY A 111 -24.27 -12.69 -5.64
C GLY A 111 -23.78 -11.53 -4.77
N SER A 112 -22.56 -11.05 -4.96
CA SER A 112 -22.09 -9.79 -4.34
C SER A 112 -22.95 -8.59 -4.77
N THR A 113 -23.34 -7.77 -3.81
CA THR A 113 -24.24 -6.63 -4.01
C THR A 113 -23.58 -5.31 -3.60
N ALA A 114 -24.28 -4.19 -3.78
CA ALA A 114 -23.80 -2.90 -3.28
C ALA A 114 -23.63 -2.85 -1.75
N THR A 115 -24.30 -3.74 -1.00
CA THR A 115 -24.37 -3.67 0.46
C THR A 115 -23.61 -4.77 1.17
N GLU A 116 -23.39 -5.92 0.54
CA GLU A 116 -22.64 -7.03 1.13
C GLU A 116 -22.21 -8.03 0.07
N GLY A 117 -21.15 -8.77 0.37
CA GLY A 117 -20.64 -9.82 -0.49
C GLY A 117 -19.23 -10.23 -0.10
N SER A 118 -18.53 -10.83 -1.06
CA SER A 118 -17.13 -11.23 -0.90
C SER A 118 -16.36 -10.99 -2.19
N PHE A 119 -15.05 -10.82 -2.07
CA PHE A 119 -14.16 -10.73 -3.20
C PHE A 119 -12.81 -11.37 -2.88
N VAL A 120 -12.06 -11.71 -3.91
CA VAL A 120 -10.65 -12.10 -3.82
C VAL A 120 -9.81 -11.00 -4.43
N PHE A 121 -8.83 -10.50 -3.68
CA PHE A 121 -7.76 -9.66 -4.21
C PHE A 121 -6.62 -10.56 -4.65
N TYR A 122 -6.30 -10.56 -5.93
CA TYR A 122 -5.18 -11.29 -6.52
C TYR A 122 -3.99 -10.34 -6.64
N ALA A 123 -3.10 -10.39 -5.65
CA ALA A 123 -1.91 -9.56 -5.65
C ALA A 123 -0.95 -10.02 -6.75
N ALA A 124 -0.60 -9.11 -7.66
CA ALA A 124 0.29 -9.43 -8.78
C ALA A 124 1.64 -8.71 -8.68
N TRP A 125 1.68 -7.58 -7.96
CA TRP A 125 2.90 -6.92 -7.56
C TRP A 125 2.72 -6.29 -6.18
N ALA A 126 3.79 -6.24 -5.40
CA ALA A 126 3.82 -5.45 -4.19
C ALA A 126 5.23 -4.99 -3.87
N HIS A 127 5.30 -3.88 -3.15
CA HIS A 127 6.54 -3.29 -2.67
C HIS A 127 6.46 -3.01 -1.19
N TYR A 128 7.45 -3.53 -0.46
CA TYR A 128 7.63 -3.32 0.96
C TYR A 128 8.67 -2.24 1.17
N ASN A 129 8.28 -1.18 1.87
CA ASN A 129 9.18 -0.13 2.33
C ASN A 129 9.03 0.01 3.85
N GLY A 130 10.09 -0.25 4.60
CA GLY A 130 10.12 -0.14 6.05
C GLY A 130 11.42 0.49 6.51
N TRP A 131 11.35 1.31 7.54
CA TRP A 131 12.49 2.02 8.11
C TRP A 131 12.38 2.16 9.63
N GLY A 132 13.50 2.44 10.28
CA GLY A 132 13.62 2.46 11.74
C GLY A 132 14.66 1.44 12.22
N THR A 133 14.30 0.55 13.14
CA THR A 133 15.20 -0.51 13.64
C THR A 133 15.56 -1.56 12.59
N THR A 134 14.72 -1.72 11.58
CA THR A 134 14.96 -2.62 10.44
C THR A 134 14.58 -1.89 9.16
N THR A 135 15.43 -2.00 8.15
CA THR A 135 15.18 -1.42 6.84
C THR A 135 14.81 -2.51 5.86
N VAL A 136 13.65 -2.35 5.21
CA VAL A 136 13.20 -3.17 4.09
C VAL A 136 12.88 -2.24 2.95
N ASN A 137 13.40 -2.49 1.76
CA ASN A 137 13.04 -1.75 0.56
C ASN A 137 13.20 -2.70 -0.62
N ARG A 138 12.13 -3.43 -0.93
CA ARG A 138 12.14 -4.45 -1.98
C ARG A 138 10.74 -4.79 -2.44
N ASP A 139 10.69 -5.37 -3.63
CA ASP A 139 9.47 -6.00 -4.13
C ASP A 139 9.20 -7.32 -3.37
N ALA A 140 7.92 -7.70 -3.32
CA ALA A 140 7.47 -8.97 -2.79
C ALA A 140 7.93 -10.13 -3.71
N THR A 141 8.22 -11.28 -3.10
CA THR A 141 8.44 -12.52 -3.87
C THR A 141 7.12 -13.08 -4.37
N GLU A 142 7.15 -13.98 -5.36
CA GLU A 142 5.96 -14.69 -5.84
C GLU A 142 5.26 -15.48 -4.72
N GLU A 143 6.03 -16.04 -3.80
CA GLU A 143 5.51 -16.75 -2.63
C GLU A 143 4.77 -15.79 -1.68
N GLU A 144 5.31 -14.60 -1.44
CA GLU A 144 4.64 -13.59 -0.60
C GLU A 144 3.37 -13.05 -1.27
N LEU A 145 3.38 -12.87 -2.59
CA LEU A 145 2.22 -12.46 -3.36
C LEU A 145 1.09 -13.50 -3.27
N SER A 146 1.41 -14.78 -3.43
CA SER A 146 0.42 -15.86 -3.43
C SER A 146 -0.07 -16.25 -2.03
N ASN A 147 0.80 -16.23 -1.02
CA ASN A 147 0.46 -16.72 0.33
C ASN A 147 0.01 -15.62 1.30
N ASN A 148 0.52 -14.38 1.16
CA ASN A 148 0.30 -13.34 2.18
C ASN A 148 -0.56 -12.18 1.67
N LEU A 149 -0.47 -11.84 0.39
CA LEU A 149 -1.13 -10.65 -0.16
C LEU A 149 -2.38 -10.99 -0.99
N THR A 150 -2.36 -12.13 -1.68
CA THR A 150 -3.57 -12.67 -2.32
C THR A 150 -4.48 -13.24 -1.24
N GLY A 151 -5.72 -12.77 -1.20
CA GLY A 151 -6.61 -13.10 -0.10
C GLY A 151 -8.08 -12.92 -0.44
N ARG A 152 -8.90 -13.73 0.22
CA ARG A 152 -10.35 -13.61 0.21
C ARG A 152 -10.78 -12.66 1.32
N TYR A 153 -11.71 -11.77 0.98
CA TYR A 153 -12.29 -10.79 1.86
C TYR A 153 -13.80 -10.83 1.75
N ALA A 154 -14.47 -10.66 2.87
CA ALA A 154 -15.89 -10.36 2.90
C ALA A 154 -16.08 -8.89 3.24
N TYR A 155 -17.18 -8.30 2.75
CA TYR A 155 -17.50 -6.91 3.03
C TYR A 155 -18.97 -6.69 3.32
N LYS A 156 -19.25 -5.59 4.01
CA LYS A 156 -20.59 -5.11 4.30
C LYS A 156 -20.61 -3.59 4.42
N MET A 157 -21.62 -2.96 3.85
CA MET A 157 -21.91 -1.54 4.04
C MET A 157 -22.66 -1.35 5.37
N ASP A 158 -22.17 -0.41 6.17
CA ASP A 158 -22.76 0.04 7.44
C ASP A 158 -22.94 1.57 7.38
N GLY A 159 -24.10 1.99 6.86
CA GLY A 159 -24.31 3.38 6.45
C GLY A 159 -23.36 3.77 5.32
N GLN A 160 -22.50 4.77 5.56
CA GLN A 160 -21.48 5.21 4.60
C GLN A 160 -20.15 4.43 4.70
N TRP A 161 -20.03 3.56 5.70
CA TRP A 161 -18.79 2.85 5.99
C TRP A 161 -18.76 1.51 5.28
N LEU A 162 -17.64 1.22 4.61
CA LEU A 162 -17.36 -0.12 4.09
C LEU A 162 -16.62 -0.90 5.17
N ARG A 163 -17.21 -1.99 5.68
CA ARG A 163 -16.57 -2.93 6.61
C ARG A 163 -15.95 -4.05 5.79
N ILE A 164 -14.65 -4.33 5.97
CA ILE A 164 -13.95 -5.42 5.29
C ILE A 164 -13.27 -6.32 6.33
N SER A 165 -13.42 -7.64 6.17
CA SER A 165 -12.77 -8.67 6.97
C SER A 165 -12.14 -9.75 6.07
N PRO A 166 -10.99 -10.32 6.45
CA PRO A 166 -10.43 -11.47 5.76
C PRO A 166 -11.26 -12.74 6.02
N GLY A 167 -11.49 -13.53 4.97
CA GLY A 167 -12.13 -14.85 5.03
C GLY A 167 -13.65 -14.83 5.19
N GLU A 168 -14.14 -14.51 6.39
CA GLU A 168 -15.55 -14.63 6.77
C GLU A 168 -16.28 -13.28 6.74
N PRO A 169 -17.61 -13.25 6.51
CA PRO A 169 -18.43 -12.05 6.63
C PRO A 169 -18.15 -11.31 7.94
N PRO A 170 -18.10 -9.96 7.93
CA PRO A 170 -17.84 -9.18 9.12
C PRO A 170 -19.00 -9.34 10.12
N ALA A 171 -18.92 -10.38 10.95
CA ALA A 171 -19.79 -10.63 12.09
C ALA A 171 -19.27 -9.95 13.37
N ASP A 172 -18.07 -9.39 13.30
CA ASP A 172 -17.21 -9.09 14.44
C ASP A 172 -16.92 -7.58 14.55
N PRO A 173 -16.91 -6.96 15.75
CA PRO A 173 -16.37 -5.60 15.98
C PRO A 173 -14.95 -5.34 15.44
N TYR A 174 -14.19 -6.38 15.10
CA TYR A 174 -12.82 -6.24 14.58
C TYR A 174 -12.71 -6.02 13.06
N ALA A 175 -13.82 -5.93 12.33
CA ALA A 175 -13.79 -5.56 10.91
C ALA A 175 -13.19 -4.15 10.73
N SER A 176 -12.24 -4.03 9.80
CA SER A 176 -11.68 -2.71 9.47
C SER A 176 -12.76 -1.88 8.77
N SER A 177 -12.88 -0.62 9.17
CA SER A 177 -13.96 0.27 8.73
C SER A 177 -13.37 1.36 7.87
N PHE A 178 -13.85 1.44 6.64
CA PHE A 178 -13.30 2.31 5.62
C PHE A 178 -14.31 3.39 5.25
N GLU A 179 -13.83 4.62 5.13
CA GLU A 179 -14.56 5.74 4.54
C GLU A 179 -14.17 5.89 3.07
N PRO A 180 -15.08 6.35 2.20
CA PRO A 180 -14.70 6.73 0.86
C PRO A 180 -13.77 7.95 0.88
N ILE A 181 -12.69 7.90 0.11
CA ILE A 181 -11.85 9.06 -0.21
C ILE A 181 -12.37 9.65 -1.52
N ASN A 182 -12.78 10.92 -1.48
CA ASN A 182 -13.17 11.70 -2.66
C ASN A 182 -11.96 12.27 -3.40
#